data_AF-A0A094CTM7-F1
#
_entry.id   AF-A0A094CTM7-F1
#
_cell.length_a   1.000
_cell.length_b   1.000
_cell.length_c   1.000
_cell.angle_alpha   90.00
_cell.angle_beta   90.00
_cell.angle_gamma   90.00
#
_symmetry.space_group_name_H-M   'P 1'
#
loop_
_entity.id
_entity.type
_entity.pdbx_description
1 polymer ?
#
loop_
_entity_poly.entity_id
_entity_poly.type
_entity_poly.pdbx_seq_one_letter_code
_entity_poly.pdbx_strand_id
1 'polypeptide(L)'
;GGYVSEGVAGGLLGKVEEALEAMREVGGVIPGVSGLVVGGEQAESKGEVEAADTATPDNTTSEKDFEWTTTPGVIRTQISELSGVDESSIAADTTLFSLGLDSIDVIKLASRLKKAGVKISVSALVKSQTVARMMGSIQLEQGPVQAGTSIDELERCLRGSLGEEVQGATAVLPATPLQEGMVAEMVESGFRKYFNHELYRVMGGVDMEGLKRAWEVMVAEFDILRTSFVGVEDAEIDVGFAQVVHPSSDGGIWRAVVVEAEADLGLETKRLIEQAVEGAKEGRLLHLVDVSHGGERYYLLSISHALYDGWSLQALHANVQKAYNGQTLANPSVRMPLEQLLNANGPDATKYWRTALSGLPKSVFPLHNSTSEGVNRFEFTSTIPLGDIQAFCRENNISLQTLGQTAWAVVLATCLRRLDVAFGVVLSCRDTEETSELMFPLMNTVVVRAVIHGDRKGMLRYMQESSNAMRAYQHFPLRKAQALAGRQGERGGAGGGGGESRGGGV
;
A
#
# COMPACT_ATOMS: atom_id res chain seq x y z
N GLY A 1 -20.50 2.17 -1.66
CA GLY A 1 -19.85 2.10 -2.97
C GLY A 1 -20.92 1.79 -3.98
N GLY A 2 -20.92 2.43 -5.14
CA GLY A 2 -21.83 2.01 -6.20
C GLY A 2 -21.31 0.76 -6.88
N TYR A 3 -22.21 0.08 -7.54
CA TYR A 3 -21.92 -1.15 -8.25
C TYR A 3 -21.70 -0.84 -9.74
N VAL A 4 -21.14 -1.80 -10.47
CA VAL A 4 -20.89 -1.70 -11.90
C VAL A 4 -21.31 -3.04 -12.51
N SER A 5 -22.15 -3.01 -13.54
CA SER A 5 -22.56 -4.24 -14.23
C SER A 5 -21.39 -4.87 -14.99
N GLU A 6 -21.46 -6.17 -15.30
CA GLU A 6 -20.45 -6.88 -16.09
C GLU A 6 -20.11 -6.14 -17.40
N GLY A 7 -21.12 -5.68 -18.14
CA GLY A 7 -20.90 -4.93 -19.37
C GLY A 7 -20.16 -3.61 -19.17
N VAL A 8 -20.44 -2.89 -18.06
CA VAL A 8 -19.72 -1.65 -17.74
C VAL A 8 -18.30 -1.95 -17.24
N ALA A 9 -18.12 -3.01 -16.45
CA ALA A 9 -16.80 -3.46 -16.00
C ALA A 9 -15.92 -3.87 -17.20
N GLY A 10 -16.46 -4.67 -18.12
CA GLY A 10 -15.79 -5.03 -19.38
C GLY A 10 -15.45 -3.81 -20.23
N GLY A 11 -16.36 -2.83 -20.36
CA GLY A 11 -16.08 -1.57 -21.06
C GLY A 11 -14.98 -0.73 -20.40
N LEU A 12 -14.90 -0.71 -19.07
CA LEU A 12 -13.81 -0.03 -18.36
C LEU A 12 -12.46 -0.76 -18.54
N LEU A 13 -12.46 -2.09 -18.49
CA LEU A 13 -11.26 -2.90 -18.74
C LEU A 13 -10.76 -2.73 -20.18
N GLY A 14 -11.67 -2.68 -21.16
CA GLY A 14 -11.33 -2.37 -22.55
C GLY A 14 -10.67 -1.00 -22.71
N LYS A 15 -11.17 0.03 -22.03
CA LYS A 15 -10.52 1.36 -22.01
C LYS A 15 -9.12 1.35 -21.40
N VAL A 16 -8.85 0.48 -20.43
CA VAL A 16 -7.49 0.32 -19.87
C VAL A 16 -6.56 -0.29 -20.90
N GLU A 17 -7.01 -1.32 -21.62
CA GLU A 17 -6.25 -1.94 -22.72
C GLU A 17 -5.96 -0.92 -23.83
N GLU A 18 -6.98 -0.19 -24.30
CA GLU A 18 -6.83 0.87 -25.31
C GLU A 18 -5.86 1.98 -24.85
N ALA A 19 -5.94 2.38 -23.59
CA ALA A 19 -5.03 3.37 -23.03
C ALA A 19 -3.57 2.85 -22.96
N LEU A 20 -3.37 1.56 -22.64
CA LEU A 20 -2.05 0.92 -22.63
C LEU A 20 -1.46 0.81 -24.04
N GLU A 21 -2.25 0.38 -25.03
CA GLU A 21 -1.81 0.31 -26.42
C GLU A 21 -1.41 1.69 -26.94
N ALA A 22 -2.26 2.69 -26.73
CA ALA A 22 -2.02 4.03 -27.24
C ALA A 22 -0.89 4.76 -26.48
N MET A 23 -0.60 4.41 -25.23
CA MET A 23 0.63 4.84 -24.53
C MET A 23 1.92 4.23 -25.11
N ARG A 24 1.82 3.15 -25.90
CA ARG A 24 2.95 2.48 -26.54
C ARG A 24 3.18 2.88 -28.00
N GLU A 25 2.19 3.48 -28.67
CA GLU A 25 2.31 3.93 -30.06
C GLU A 25 3.25 5.14 -30.23
N VAL A 26 4.04 5.13 -31.32
CA VAL A 26 4.99 6.18 -31.66
C VAL A 26 4.28 7.34 -32.38
N GLY A 27 4.27 8.53 -31.77
CA GLY A 27 3.77 9.77 -32.38
C GLY A 27 2.37 10.23 -31.96
N GLY A 28 1.75 9.60 -30.96
CA GLY A 28 0.38 9.91 -30.52
C GLY A 28 0.25 11.08 -29.52
N VAL A 29 -0.79 11.89 -29.71
CA VAL A 29 -1.41 12.74 -28.67
C VAL A 29 -1.90 11.84 -27.53
N ILE A 30 -1.97 12.34 -26.29
CA ILE A 30 -2.52 11.56 -25.17
C ILE A 30 -3.96 11.10 -25.54
N PRO A 31 -4.27 9.80 -25.48
CA PRO A 31 -5.53 9.21 -25.95
C PRO A 31 -6.73 9.73 -25.15
N GLY A 32 -7.91 9.85 -25.80
CA GLY A 32 -9.15 10.23 -25.13
C GLY A 32 -9.28 11.72 -24.76
N VAL A 33 -8.27 12.54 -25.10
CA VAL A 33 -8.22 13.98 -24.81
C VAL A 33 -8.36 14.86 -26.05
N SER A 34 -8.47 14.25 -27.24
CA SER A 34 -8.72 14.95 -28.50
C SER A 34 -10.05 15.73 -28.43
N GLY A 35 -9.96 17.04 -28.25
CA GLY A 35 -11.09 17.96 -28.05
C GLY A 35 -11.23 18.58 -26.65
N LEU A 36 -10.45 18.12 -25.66
CA LEU A 36 -10.35 18.75 -24.32
C LEU A 36 -9.07 19.58 -24.15
N VAL A 37 -8.03 19.30 -24.93
CA VAL A 37 -6.87 20.19 -25.10
C VAL A 37 -7.12 21.02 -26.36
N VAL A 38 -7.59 22.26 -26.18
CA VAL A 38 -7.51 23.25 -27.26
C VAL A 38 -6.03 23.54 -27.46
N GLY A 39 -5.54 23.32 -28.68
CA GLY A 39 -4.18 23.62 -29.05
C GLY A 39 -3.82 25.04 -28.64
N GLY A 40 -2.73 25.19 -27.90
CA GLY A 40 -2.10 26.48 -27.75
C GLY A 40 -1.58 26.89 -29.12
N GLU A 41 -2.30 27.78 -29.80
CA GLU A 41 -1.64 28.72 -30.69
C GLU A 41 -0.49 29.36 -29.91
N GLN A 42 0.69 29.40 -30.53
CA GLN A 42 1.83 30.13 -30.01
C GLN A 42 1.39 31.58 -29.76
N ALA A 43 1.17 31.93 -28.49
CA ALA A 43 1.10 33.32 -28.09
C ALA A 43 2.52 33.88 -28.17
N GLU A 44 2.85 34.52 -29.28
CA GLU A 44 3.96 35.48 -29.34
C GLU A 44 3.63 36.65 -28.39
N SER A 45 4.01 36.54 -27.11
CA SER A 45 4.11 37.71 -26.25
C SER A 45 5.51 38.31 -26.42
N LYS A 46 5.58 39.41 -27.19
CA LYS A 46 6.67 40.36 -27.11
C LYS A 46 6.59 41.05 -25.74
N GLY A 47 7.37 40.55 -24.79
CA GLY A 47 7.64 41.20 -23.53
C GLY A 47 9.11 41.03 -23.20
N GLU A 48 9.90 42.07 -23.48
CA GLU A 48 11.25 42.23 -22.94
C GLU A 48 11.16 42.19 -21.42
N VAL A 49 11.74 41.15 -20.81
CA VAL A 49 12.07 41.12 -19.39
C VAL A 49 13.55 40.78 -19.31
N GLU A 50 14.30 41.73 -18.76
CA GLU A 50 15.74 41.66 -18.56
C GLU A 50 16.15 40.37 -17.85
N ALA A 51 17.17 39.72 -18.41
CA ALA A 51 17.78 38.52 -17.89
C ALA A 51 18.45 38.82 -16.54
N ALA A 52 17.84 38.33 -15.45
CA ALA A 52 18.55 38.12 -14.20
C ALA A 52 19.28 36.77 -14.30
N ASP A 53 20.60 36.87 -14.36
CA ASP A 53 21.59 35.82 -14.42
C ASP A 53 21.47 34.90 -13.19
N THR A 54 20.75 33.78 -13.32
CA THR A 54 20.82 32.66 -12.37
C THR A 54 21.33 31.44 -13.11
N ALA A 55 22.63 31.23 -12.99
CA ALA A 55 23.34 30.06 -13.48
C ALA A 55 22.65 28.77 -13.03
N THR A 56 22.03 28.07 -14.00
CA THR A 56 21.80 26.62 -13.90
C THR A 56 23.15 25.92 -13.91
N PRO A 57 23.47 25.06 -12.93
CA PRO A 57 24.61 24.17 -13.06
C PRO A 57 24.23 23.09 -14.07
N ASP A 58 24.63 23.31 -15.32
CA ASP A 58 24.62 22.31 -16.37
C ASP A 58 25.73 21.29 -16.05
N ASN A 59 25.44 20.36 -15.15
CA ASN A 59 26.38 19.30 -14.79
C ASN A 59 26.02 18.03 -15.56
N THR A 60 26.17 18.09 -16.89
CA THR A 60 26.31 16.91 -17.73
C THR A 60 27.74 16.38 -17.55
N THR A 61 27.99 15.64 -16.47
CA THR A 61 29.22 14.85 -16.34
C THR A 61 29.21 13.79 -17.44
N SER A 62 29.97 14.04 -18.50
CA SER A 62 30.24 13.05 -19.54
C SER A 62 31.00 11.86 -18.96
N GLU A 63 30.77 10.67 -19.52
CA GLU A 63 31.30 9.37 -19.11
C GLU A 63 32.83 9.32 -18.90
N LYS A 64 33.58 10.31 -19.42
CA LYS A 64 35.04 10.38 -19.32
C LYS A 64 35.58 10.80 -17.95
N ASP A 65 34.75 11.36 -17.06
CA ASP A 65 35.19 11.92 -15.77
C ASP A 65 34.59 11.22 -14.52
N PHE A 66 33.81 10.14 -14.68
CA PHE A 66 33.25 9.44 -13.51
C PHE A 66 34.23 8.40 -12.96
N GLU A 67 34.85 8.71 -11.82
CA GLU A 67 35.77 7.80 -11.16
C GLU A 67 35.02 6.62 -10.52
N TRP A 68 35.20 5.42 -11.09
CA TRP A 68 34.77 4.15 -10.51
C TRP A 68 35.67 3.76 -9.32
N THR A 69 35.55 4.52 -8.23
CA THR A 69 36.23 4.26 -6.95
C THR A 69 35.57 3.09 -6.21
N THR A 70 36.03 2.77 -4.99
CA THR A 70 35.57 1.59 -4.22
C THR A 70 34.05 1.51 -4.07
N THR A 71 33.39 2.62 -3.71
CA THR A 71 31.93 2.64 -3.48
C THR A 71 31.11 2.60 -4.78
N PRO A 72 31.34 3.45 -5.80
CA PRO A 72 30.68 3.33 -7.10
C PRO A 72 30.90 1.97 -7.78
N GLY A 73 32.09 1.38 -7.64
CA GLY A 73 32.41 0.05 -8.15
C GLY A 73 31.56 -1.04 -7.49
N VAL A 74 31.46 -1.04 -6.15
CA VAL A 74 30.57 -1.97 -5.42
C VAL A 74 29.11 -1.80 -5.85
N ILE A 75 28.64 -0.55 -6.05
CA ILE A 75 27.29 -0.30 -6.53
C ILE A 75 27.08 -0.91 -7.93
N ARG A 76 28.03 -0.71 -8.85
CA ARG A 76 27.98 -1.26 -10.21
C ARG A 76 27.91 -2.79 -10.21
N THR A 77 28.76 -3.45 -9.42
CA THR A 77 28.78 -4.92 -9.29
C THR A 77 27.44 -5.44 -8.77
N GLN A 78 26.89 -4.83 -7.71
CA GLN A 78 25.61 -5.29 -7.16
C GLN A 78 24.42 -5.06 -8.12
N ILE A 79 24.46 -4.00 -8.93
CA ILE A 79 23.48 -3.78 -10.00
C ILE A 79 23.62 -4.85 -11.09
N SER A 80 24.84 -5.15 -11.54
CA SER A 80 25.14 -6.17 -12.55
C SER A 80 24.66 -7.56 -12.13
N GLU A 81 24.99 -7.99 -10.91
CA GLU A 81 24.57 -9.28 -10.37
C GLU A 81 23.05 -9.41 -10.25
N LEU A 82 22.34 -8.31 -10.00
CA LEU A 82 20.90 -8.31 -9.81
C LEU A 82 20.15 -8.25 -11.15
N SER A 83 20.65 -7.48 -12.12
CA SER A 83 20.03 -7.35 -13.44
C SER A 83 20.45 -8.46 -14.42
N GLY A 84 21.54 -9.18 -14.13
CA GLY A 84 22.15 -10.15 -15.04
C GLY A 84 22.84 -9.51 -16.25
N VAL A 85 23.06 -8.19 -16.21
CA VAL A 85 23.70 -7.41 -17.27
C VAL A 85 25.18 -7.27 -16.97
N ASP A 86 26.05 -7.37 -17.98
CA ASP A 86 27.50 -7.28 -17.81
C ASP A 86 27.92 -5.93 -17.21
N GLU A 87 28.82 -5.94 -16.22
CA GLU A 87 29.28 -4.73 -15.54
C GLU A 87 29.72 -3.66 -16.54
N SER A 88 30.47 -4.02 -17.60
CA SER A 88 31.03 -3.08 -18.58
C SER A 88 29.98 -2.25 -19.30
N SER A 89 28.73 -2.72 -19.37
CA SER A 89 27.61 -2.04 -20.02
C SER A 89 26.82 -1.09 -19.11
N ILE A 90 27.14 -1.03 -17.81
CA ILE A 90 26.52 -0.12 -16.84
C ILE A 90 27.34 1.18 -16.76
N ALA A 91 26.88 2.23 -17.44
CA ALA A 91 27.46 3.56 -17.34
C ALA A 91 26.99 4.29 -16.07
N ALA A 92 27.66 5.38 -15.70
CA ALA A 92 27.38 6.12 -14.47
C ALA A 92 25.97 6.73 -14.42
N ASP A 93 25.41 7.04 -15.59
CA ASP A 93 24.09 7.62 -15.83
C ASP A 93 23.04 6.57 -16.28
N THR A 94 23.42 5.30 -16.38
CA THR A 94 22.49 4.21 -16.69
C THR A 94 21.46 4.08 -15.58
N THR A 95 20.18 4.10 -15.94
CA THR A 95 19.09 4.05 -14.96
C THR A 95 18.80 2.61 -14.56
N LEU A 96 18.43 2.37 -13.30
CA LEU A 96 18.01 1.03 -12.83
C LEU A 96 16.88 0.44 -13.68
N PHE A 97 15.92 1.29 -14.11
CA PHE A 97 14.80 0.84 -14.93
C PHE A 97 15.22 0.43 -16.35
N SER A 98 16.20 1.09 -16.96
CA SER A 98 16.72 0.66 -18.26
C SER A 98 17.34 -0.74 -18.22
N LEU A 99 17.85 -1.14 -17.06
CA LEU A 99 18.40 -2.46 -16.78
C LEU A 99 17.32 -3.50 -16.41
N GLY A 100 16.04 -3.11 -16.43
CA GLY A 100 14.91 -3.98 -16.12
C GLY A 100 14.66 -4.20 -14.63
N LEU A 101 15.33 -3.45 -13.74
CA LEU A 101 15.12 -3.54 -12.30
C LEU A 101 13.85 -2.78 -11.92
N ASP A 102 12.95 -3.42 -11.19
CA ASP A 102 11.72 -2.80 -10.69
C ASP A 102 11.84 -2.34 -9.22
N SER A 103 10.75 -1.85 -8.64
CA SER A 103 10.74 -1.38 -7.25
C SER A 103 11.06 -2.47 -6.21
N ILE A 104 10.74 -3.74 -6.51
CA ILE A 104 11.09 -4.89 -5.65
C ILE A 104 12.59 -5.17 -5.76
N ASP A 105 13.15 -5.09 -6.96
CA ASP A 105 14.58 -5.25 -7.15
C ASP A 105 15.38 -4.11 -6.54
N VAL A 106 14.87 -2.87 -6.52
CA VAL A 106 15.52 -1.78 -5.78
C VAL A 106 15.63 -2.09 -4.28
N ILE A 107 14.64 -2.76 -3.68
CA ILE A 107 14.69 -3.18 -2.27
C ILE A 107 15.77 -4.26 -2.07
N LYS A 108 15.85 -5.25 -2.97
CA LYS A 108 16.91 -6.26 -2.94
C LYS A 108 18.30 -5.63 -3.10
N LEU A 109 18.42 -4.66 -4.01
CA LEU A 109 19.66 -3.90 -4.24
C LEU A 109 20.09 -3.15 -2.96
N ALA A 110 19.17 -2.47 -2.29
CA ALA A 110 19.46 -1.77 -1.04
C ALA A 110 20.01 -2.71 0.04
N SER A 111 19.41 -3.89 0.19
CA SER A 111 19.90 -4.93 1.11
C SER A 111 21.31 -5.39 0.75
N ARG A 112 21.54 -5.71 -0.53
CA ARG A 112 22.85 -6.12 -1.03
C ARG A 112 23.93 -5.07 -0.80
N LEU A 113 23.62 -3.81 -1.07
CA LEU A 113 24.52 -2.68 -0.83
C LEU A 113 24.83 -2.51 0.66
N LYS A 114 23.83 -2.62 1.53
CA LYS A 114 24.01 -2.58 2.99
C LYS A 114 24.93 -3.71 3.46
N LYS A 115 24.74 -4.94 2.97
CA LYS A 115 25.62 -6.09 3.26
C LYS A 115 27.04 -5.88 2.74
N ALA A 116 27.21 -5.16 1.63
CA ALA A 116 28.50 -4.75 1.08
C ALA A 116 29.11 -3.49 1.73
N GLY A 117 28.52 -2.97 2.81
CA GLY A 117 29.03 -1.82 3.56
C GLY A 117 28.64 -0.44 3.01
N VAL A 118 27.79 -0.38 1.98
CA VAL A 118 27.28 0.86 1.40
C VAL A 118 25.94 1.22 2.04
N LYS A 119 25.90 2.31 2.80
CA LYS A 119 24.66 2.80 3.44
C LYS A 119 23.95 3.77 2.49
N ILE A 120 22.83 3.32 1.94
CA ILE A 120 21.91 4.14 1.15
C ILE A 120 20.47 3.68 1.41
N SER A 121 19.53 4.59 1.62
CA SER A 121 18.11 4.25 1.77
C SER A 121 17.48 3.85 0.43
N VAL A 122 16.40 3.06 0.46
CA VAL A 122 15.61 2.78 -0.76
C VAL A 122 15.00 4.04 -1.35
N SER A 123 14.58 5.00 -0.51
CA SER A 123 14.10 6.30 -1.00
C SER A 123 15.18 7.01 -1.81
N ALA A 124 16.42 7.03 -1.32
CA ALA A 124 17.56 7.60 -2.03
C ALA A 124 17.89 6.82 -3.31
N LEU A 125 17.83 5.48 -3.31
CA LEU A 125 18.05 4.67 -4.51
C LEU A 125 17.00 4.95 -5.59
N VAL A 126 15.71 4.99 -5.22
CA VAL A 126 14.60 5.28 -6.15
C VAL A 126 14.68 6.71 -6.69
N LYS A 127 15.11 7.69 -5.90
CA LYS A 127 15.33 9.07 -6.37
C LYS A 127 16.54 9.19 -7.28
N SER A 128 17.62 8.52 -6.95
CA SER A 128 18.90 8.66 -7.62
C SER A 128 18.93 7.93 -8.96
N GLN A 129 18.35 6.73 -9.03
CA GLN A 129 18.19 5.88 -10.21
C GLN A 129 19.45 5.51 -11.00
N THR A 130 20.59 6.16 -10.77
CA THR A 130 21.85 6.06 -11.52
C THR A 130 22.99 6.06 -10.51
N VAL A 131 24.11 5.42 -10.82
CA VAL A 131 25.25 5.33 -9.89
C VAL A 131 25.78 6.73 -9.56
N ALA A 132 25.83 7.63 -10.54
CA ALA A 132 26.28 9.01 -10.33
C ALA A 132 25.44 9.77 -9.29
N ARG A 133 24.11 9.70 -9.39
CA ARG A 133 23.24 10.38 -8.42
C ARG A 133 23.22 9.67 -7.07
N MET A 134 23.42 8.34 -7.02
CA MET A 134 23.49 7.60 -5.77
C MET A 134 24.67 8.07 -4.92
N MET A 135 25.81 8.36 -5.55
CA MET A 135 26.97 8.91 -4.86
C MET A 135 26.68 10.26 -4.19
N GLY A 136 25.90 11.13 -4.84
CA GLY A 136 25.44 12.38 -4.24
C GLY A 136 24.51 12.16 -3.04
N SER A 137 23.59 11.19 -3.12
CA SER A 137 22.67 10.87 -2.03
C SER A 137 23.36 10.22 -0.83
N ILE A 138 24.35 9.34 -1.06
CA ILE A 138 25.14 8.70 0.01
C ILE A 138 25.89 9.75 0.84
N GLN A 139 26.37 10.81 0.20
CA GLN A 139 27.06 11.91 0.88
C GLN A 139 26.10 12.76 1.74
N LEU A 140 24.85 12.91 1.29
CA LEU A 140 23.79 13.66 2.01
C LEU A 140 23.19 12.87 3.18
N GLU A 141 23.10 11.53 3.08
CA GLU A 141 22.53 10.67 4.14
C GLU A 141 23.48 10.46 5.35
N GLN A 142 24.69 11.03 5.35
CA GLN A 142 25.59 11.01 6.51
C GLN A 142 25.27 12.06 7.59
N GLY A 143 24.13 12.76 7.48
CA GLY A 143 23.65 13.68 8.50
C GLY A 143 23.08 12.98 9.75
N PRO A 144 23.11 13.64 10.94
CA PRO A 144 22.52 13.08 12.15
C PRO A 144 21.01 12.89 11.99
N VAL A 145 20.52 11.68 12.23
CA VAL A 145 19.09 11.35 12.32
C VAL A 145 18.48 12.21 13.43
N GLN A 146 17.52 13.08 13.09
CA GLN A 146 16.80 13.86 14.09
C GLN A 146 16.10 12.91 15.08
N ALA A 147 16.20 13.22 16.37
CA ALA A 147 15.54 12.48 17.44
C ALA A 147 14.03 12.50 17.22
N GLY A 148 13.48 11.37 16.74
CA GLY A 148 12.05 11.15 16.59
C GLY A 148 11.40 10.70 17.90
N THR A 149 10.08 10.55 17.89
CA THR A 149 9.32 10.00 19.01
C THR A 149 9.76 8.56 19.23
N SER A 150 10.21 8.24 20.45
CA SER A 150 10.54 6.86 20.84
C SER A 150 9.25 6.04 20.98
N ILE A 151 9.26 4.83 20.41
CA ILE A 151 8.14 3.91 20.54
C ILE A 151 7.85 3.54 22.02
N ASP A 152 8.88 3.52 22.86
CA ASP A 152 8.77 3.23 24.29
C ASP A 152 8.09 4.37 25.06
N GLU A 153 8.39 5.61 24.69
CA GLU A 153 7.72 6.79 25.26
C GLU A 153 6.25 6.82 24.88
N LEU A 154 5.95 6.52 23.61
CA LEU A 154 4.58 6.50 23.11
C LEU A 154 3.77 5.36 23.75
N GLU A 155 4.34 4.17 23.91
CA GLU A 155 3.71 3.07 24.65
C GLU A 155 3.40 3.47 26.10
N ARG A 156 4.32 4.16 26.79
CA ARG A 156 4.09 4.67 28.14
C ARG A 156 2.92 5.67 28.19
N CYS A 157 2.85 6.59 27.24
CA CYS A 157 1.73 7.54 27.14
C CYS A 157 0.40 6.84 26.87
N LEU A 158 0.37 5.89 25.93
CA LEU A 158 -0.83 5.12 25.59
C LEU A 158 -1.34 4.31 26.79
N ARG A 159 -0.45 3.65 27.53
CA ARG A 159 -0.83 2.93 28.77
C ARG A 159 -1.39 3.87 29.83
N GLY A 160 -0.81 5.07 29.96
CA GLY A 160 -1.32 6.09 30.90
C GLY A 160 -2.70 6.60 30.51
N SER A 161 -2.95 6.79 29.23
CA SER A 161 -4.22 7.28 28.69
C SER A 161 -5.34 6.23 28.76
N LEU A 162 -5.05 4.97 28.38
CA LEU A 162 -6.05 3.90 28.30
C LEU A 162 -6.32 3.18 29.63
N GLY A 163 -5.42 3.30 30.61
CA GLY A 163 -5.64 2.83 31.98
C GLY A 163 -6.03 1.35 32.08
N GLU A 164 -7.20 1.08 32.66
CA GLU A 164 -7.69 -0.28 32.92
C GLU A 164 -8.01 -1.08 31.63
N GLU A 165 -8.33 -0.42 30.52
CA GLU A 165 -8.69 -1.10 29.26
C GLU A 165 -7.53 -1.93 28.67
N VAL A 166 -6.30 -1.57 29.01
CA VAL A 166 -5.08 -2.24 28.55
C VAL A 166 -4.35 -2.97 29.68
N GLN A 167 -5.01 -3.14 30.82
CA GLN A 167 -4.44 -3.86 31.95
C GLN A 167 -4.19 -5.33 31.55
N GLY A 168 -2.97 -5.81 31.81
CA GLY A 168 -2.54 -7.17 31.44
C GLY A 168 -2.06 -7.32 29.99
N ALA A 169 -2.12 -6.27 29.16
CA ALA A 169 -1.55 -6.29 27.83
C ALA A 169 -0.03 -6.44 27.86
N THR A 170 0.50 -7.35 27.03
CA THR A 170 1.95 -7.57 26.89
C THR A 170 2.64 -6.34 26.29
N ALA A 171 2.02 -5.70 25.31
CA ALA A 171 2.48 -4.46 24.69
C ALA A 171 1.28 -3.57 24.34
N VAL A 172 1.49 -2.26 24.37
CA VAL A 172 0.52 -1.27 23.86
C VAL A 172 1.25 -0.37 22.87
N LEU A 173 1.00 -0.58 21.59
CA LEU A 173 1.69 0.11 20.51
C LEU A 173 0.73 1.07 19.80
N PRO A 174 1.19 2.14 19.16
CA PRO A 174 0.36 2.91 18.25
C PRO A 174 -0.04 2.06 17.04
N ALA A 175 -1.27 2.21 16.55
CA ALA A 175 -1.63 1.65 15.24
C ALA A 175 -0.86 2.35 14.12
N THR A 176 -0.56 1.62 13.05
CA THR A 176 -0.07 2.25 11.82
C THR A 176 -1.16 3.14 11.21
N PRO A 177 -0.78 4.14 10.40
CA PRO A 177 -1.74 5.03 9.76
C PRO A 177 -2.81 4.34 8.91
N LEU A 178 -2.47 3.18 8.30
CA LEU A 178 -3.46 2.41 7.56
C LEU A 178 -4.36 1.58 8.48
N GLN A 179 -3.79 0.97 9.53
CA GLN A 179 -4.59 0.25 10.53
C GLN A 179 -5.67 1.15 11.13
N GLU A 180 -5.37 2.42 11.45
CA GLU A 180 -6.38 3.38 11.94
C GLU A 180 -7.58 3.48 10.99
N GLY A 181 -7.32 3.67 9.69
CA GLY A 181 -8.37 3.79 8.68
C GLY A 181 -9.17 2.51 8.49
N MET A 182 -8.50 1.35 8.50
CA MET A 182 -9.13 0.04 8.38
C MET A 182 -10.00 -0.29 9.59
N VAL A 183 -9.49 -0.06 10.81
CA VAL A 183 -10.21 -0.34 12.05
C VAL A 183 -11.45 0.54 12.16
N ALA A 184 -11.32 1.83 11.87
CA ALA A 184 -12.47 2.75 11.89
C ALA A 184 -13.59 2.26 10.94
N GLU A 185 -13.27 1.93 9.69
CA GLU A 185 -14.25 1.45 8.71
C GLU A 185 -14.79 0.05 9.04
N MET A 186 -13.95 -0.83 9.61
CA MET A 186 -14.35 -2.15 10.06
C MET A 186 -15.43 -2.03 11.14
N VAL A 187 -15.20 -1.22 12.17
CA VAL A 187 -16.16 -0.98 13.25
C VAL A 187 -17.43 -0.30 12.73
N GLU A 188 -17.29 0.78 11.94
CA GLU A 188 -18.43 1.53 11.37
C GLU A 188 -19.34 0.65 10.50
N SER A 189 -18.75 -0.27 9.73
CA SER A 189 -19.52 -1.18 8.87
C SER A 189 -20.16 -2.37 9.61
N GLY A 190 -19.92 -2.50 10.93
CA GLY A 190 -20.30 -3.67 11.71
C GLY A 190 -19.54 -4.93 11.28
N PHE A 191 -18.25 -4.80 11.01
CA PHE A 191 -17.32 -5.85 10.57
C PHE A 191 -17.66 -6.48 9.21
N ARG A 192 -18.44 -5.79 8.37
CA ARG A 192 -18.68 -6.21 6.96
C ARG A 192 -17.53 -5.83 6.02
N LYS A 193 -16.67 -4.89 6.43
CA LYS A 193 -15.48 -4.47 5.69
C LYS A 193 -14.24 -4.76 6.52
N TYR A 194 -13.15 -5.11 5.84
CA TYR A 194 -11.84 -5.41 6.45
C TYR A 194 -11.82 -6.53 7.50
N PHE A 195 -12.89 -7.33 7.59
CA PHE A 195 -12.90 -8.61 8.30
C PHE A 195 -13.20 -9.69 7.26
N ASN A 196 -12.15 -10.42 6.89
CA ASN A 196 -12.19 -11.33 5.74
C ASN A 196 -12.46 -12.74 6.22
N HIS A 197 -13.21 -13.49 5.41
CA HIS A 197 -13.65 -14.86 5.70
C HIS A 197 -13.33 -15.76 4.52
N GLU A 198 -12.57 -16.82 4.75
CA GLU A 198 -12.13 -17.75 3.72
C GLU A 198 -12.39 -19.18 4.16
N LEU A 199 -13.22 -19.90 3.37
CA LEU A 199 -13.53 -21.31 3.59
C LEU A 199 -12.64 -22.17 2.68
N TYR A 200 -11.71 -22.89 3.30
CA TYR A 200 -10.81 -23.81 2.63
C TYR A 200 -11.37 -25.23 2.68
N ARG A 201 -11.45 -25.92 1.54
CA ARG A 201 -11.65 -27.38 1.53
C ARG A 201 -10.32 -28.05 1.87
N VAL A 202 -10.34 -28.94 2.85
CA VAL A 202 -9.17 -29.69 3.29
C VAL A 202 -9.10 -30.99 2.49
N MET A 203 -8.01 -31.16 1.75
CA MET A 203 -7.77 -32.39 1.00
C MET A 203 -7.39 -33.54 1.95
N GLY A 204 -7.66 -34.78 1.55
CA GLY A 204 -7.36 -35.97 2.37
C GLY A 204 -5.88 -36.08 2.77
N GLY A 205 -5.63 -36.60 3.98
CA GLY A 205 -4.29 -36.84 4.52
C GLY A 205 -3.74 -35.74 5.45
N VAL A 206 -4.48 -34.65 5.67
CA VAL A 206 -4.09 -33.60 6.62
C VAL A 206 -4.41 -34.02 8.06
N ASP A 207 -3.40 -34.06 8.93
CA ASP A 207 -3.60 -34.12 10.39
C ASP A 207 -4.10 -32.76 10.88
N MET A 208 -5.39 -32.69 11.20
CA MET A 208 -6.05 -31.45 11.61
C MET A 208 -5.74 -31.05 13.04
N GLU A 209 -5.40 -32.01 13.91
CA GLU A 209 -4.86 -31.67 15.23
C GLU A 209 -3.46 -31.09 15.10
N GLY A 210 -2.67 -31.56 14.13
CA GLY A 210 -1.41 -30.95 13.71
C GLY A 210 -1.60 -29.52 13.22
N LEU A 211 -2.65 -29.26 12.44
CA LEU A 211 -2.95 -27.92 11.93
C LEU A 211 -3.37 -26.99 13.05
N LYS A 212 -4.20 -27.46 13.98
CA LYS A 212 -4.56 -26.74 15.20
C LYS A 212 -3.30 -26.35 16.00
N ARG A 213 -2.42 -27.30 16.29
CA ARG A 213 -1.15 -27.03 17.01
C ARG A 213 -0.27 -26.03 16.27
N ALA A 214 -0.19 -26.11 14.94
CA ALA A 214 0.56 -25.16 14.13
C ALA A 214 0.03 -23.72 14.31
N TRP A 215 -1.29 -23.54 14.33
CA TRP A 215 -1.91 -22.24 14.58
C TRP A 215 -1.72 -21.74 16.02
N GLU A 216 -1.78 -22.62 17.02
CA GLU A 216 -1.48 -22.27 18.41
C GLU A 216 -0.03 -21.76 18.53
N VAL A 217 0.94 -22.42 17.87
CA VAL A 217 2.33 -21.95 17.79
C VAL A 217 2.43 -20.59 17.09
N MET A 218 1.71 -20.40 15.97
CA MET A 218 1.69 -19.12 15.26
C MET A 218 1.18 -17.97 16.13
N VAL A 219 0.08 -18.17 16.84
CA VAL A 219 -0.52 -17.13 17.70
C VAL A 219 0.34 -16.82 18.92
N ALA A 220 1.01 -17.84 19.47
CA ALA A 220 1.96 -17.65 20.57
C ALA A 220 3.22 -16.88 20.12
N GLU A 221 3.73 -17.18 18.92
CA GLU A 221 4.96 -16.59 18.40
C GLU A 221 4.76 -15.16 17.89
N PHE A 222 3.65 -14.87 17.19
CA PHE A 222 3.46 -13.59 16.50
C PHE A 222 2.41 -12.69 17.18
N ASP A 223 2.89 -11.66 17.88
CA ASP A 223 2.10 -10.65 18.60
C ASP A 223 0.92 -10.08 17.81
N ILE A 224 1.09 -9.84 16.51
CA ILE A 224 0.03 -9.28 15.67
C ILE A 224 -1.23 -10.16 15.62
N LEU A 225 -1.10 -11.49 15.76
CA LEU A 225 -2.25 -12.41 15.71
C LEU A 225 -3.07 -12.41 17.00
N ARG A 226 -2.51 -11.88 18.09
CA ARG A 226 -3.15 -11.70 19.41
C ARG A 226 -3.38 -10.23 19.73
N THR A 227 -3.45 -9.37 18.71
CA THR A 227 -3.63 -7.93 18.85
C THR A 227 -5.10 -7.53 18.65
N SER A 228 -5.63 -6.68 19.53
CA SER A 228 -6.87 -5.92 19.32
C SER A 228 -6.58 -4.43 19.15
N PHE A 229 -7.59 -3.65 18.77
CA PHE A 229 -7.47 -2.19 18.62
C PHE A 229 -8.44 -1.46 19.53
N VAL A 230 -7.93 -0.43 20.22
CA VAL A 230 -8.70 0.41 21.14
C VAL A 230 -8.57 1.87 20.71
N GLY A 231 -9.68 2.60 20.71
CA GLY A 231 -9.70 4.03 20.36
C GLY A 231 -8.93 4.86 21.38
N VAL A 232 -8.19 5.87 20.92
CA VAL A 232 -7.47 6.80 21.78
C VAL A 232 -8.16 8.16 21.68
N GLU A 233 -8.70 8.65 22.79
CA GLU A 233 -9.44 9.92 22.86
C GLU A 233 -8.59 11.09 23.39
N ASP A 234 -7.35 10.82 23.82
CA ASP A 234 -6.44 11.83 24.34
C ASP A 234 -5.88 12.71 23.22
N ALA A 235 -6.24 13.99 23.25
CA ALA A 235 -5.85 14.97 22.24
C ALA A 235 -4.34 15.27 22.22
N GLU A 236 -3.61 14.98 23.29
CA GLU A 236 -2.15 15.15 23.37
C GLU A 236 -1.41 13.99 22.69
N ILE A 237 -2.10 12.88 22.40
CA ILE A 237 -1.55 11.73 21.69
C ILE A 237 -2.06 11.74 20.24
N ASP A 238 -1.18 12.02 19.29
CA ASP A 238 -1.51 12.03 17.85
C ASP A 238 -1.58 10.61 17.26
N VAL A 239 -2.42 9.76 17.87
CA VAL A 239 -2.71 8.37 17.50
C VAL A 239 -4.21 8.17 17.67
N GLY A 240 -4.92 7.68 16.64
CA GLY A 240 -6.37 7.46 16.71
C GLY A 240 -6.76 6.10 17.33
N PHE A 241 -5.89 5.10 17.20
CA PHE A 241 -6.08 3.77 17.76
C PHE A 241 -4.76 3.20 18.30
N ALA A 242 -4.83 2.53 19.44
CA ALA A 242 -3.74 1.73 19.99
C ALA A 242 -3.92 0.25 19.61
N GLN A 243 -2.83 -0.41 19.27
CA GLN A 243 -2.68 -1.86 19.23
C GLN A 243 -2.47 -2.38 20.65
N VAL A 244 -3.34 -3.27 21.09
CA VAL A 244 -3.27 -3.93 22.41
C VAL A 244 -2.91 -5.39 22.20
N VAL A 245 -1.68 -5.75 22.57
CA VAL A 245 -1.17 -7.12 22.41
C VAL A 245 -1.54 -7.94 23.65
N HIS A 246 -2.43 -8.91 23.49
CA HIS A 246 -2.93 -9.75 24.59
C HIS A 246 -1.98 -10.90 24.90
N PRO A 247 -1.77 -11.30 26.16
CA PRO A 247 -0.97 -12.48 26.49
C PRO A 247 -1.37 -13.71 25.68
N SER A 248 -0.40 -14.56 25.34
CA SER A 248 -0.72 -15.84 24.71
C SER A 248 -1.63 -16.66 25.63
N SER A 249 -2.76 -17.12 25.10
CA SER A 249 -3.71 -17.97 25.81
C SER A 249 -3.84 -19.32 25.12
N ASP A 250 -3.90 -20.40 25.88
CA ASP A 250 -4.10 -21.73 25.34
C ASP A 250 -5.54 -21.90 24.83
N GLY A 251 -5.71 -22.30 23.55
CA GLY A 251 -6.93 -22.93 23.06
C GLY A 251 -8.15 -22.05 22.72
N GLY A 252 -8.02 -20.72 22.65
CA GLY A 252 -9.15 -19.81 22.36
C GLY A 252 -9.46 -19.54 20.88
N ILE A 253 -8.53 -19.86 19.97
CA ILE A 253 -8.63 -19.46 18.55
C ILE A 253 -9.28 -20.50 17.64
N TRP A 254 -9.34 -21.77 18.09
CA TRP A 254 -9.75 -22.91 17.27
C TRP A 254 -11.01 -23.56 17.83
N ARG A 255 -11.98 -23.80 16.96
CA ARG A 255 -13.22 -24.52 17.29
C ARG A 255 -13.49 -25.59 16.24
N ALA A 256 -13.98 -26.74 16.67
CA ALA A 256 -14.51 -27.78 15.78
C ALA A 256 -16.04 -27.71 15.74
N VAL A 257 -16.62 -27.82 14.55
CA VAL A 257 -18.06 -27.87 14.30
C VAL A 257 -18.37 -29.02 13.37
N VAL A 258 -19.37 -29.83 13.72
CA VAL A 258 -19.92 -30.87 12.86
C VAL A 258 -21.24 -30.37 12.31
N VAL A 259 -21.33 -30.26 10.99
CA VAL A 259 -22.51 -29.84 10.26
C VAL A 259 -23.19 -31.08 9.69
N GLU A 260 -24.49 -31.21 9.93
CA GLU A 260 -25.31 -32.32 9.42
C GLU A 260 -25.18 -32.41 7.90
N ALA A 261 -25.13 -33.63 7.36
CA ALA A 261 -24.87 -33.86 5.93
C ALA A 261 -25.94 -33.23 5.03
N GLU A 262 -27.18 -33.17 5.51
CA GLU A 262 -28.35 -32.63 4.84
C GLU A 262 -28.44 -31.09 4.95
N ALA A 263 -27.64 -30.47 5.81
CA ALA A 263 -27.66 -29.02 5.98
C ALA A 263 -26.95 -28.31 4.81
N ASP A 264 -27.43 -27.09 4.50
CA ASP A 264 -26.80 -26.22 3.52
C ASP A 264 -25.50 -25.63 4.12
N LEU A 265 -24.35 -26.05 3.57
CA LEU A 265 -23.04 -25.59 4.02
C LEU A 265 -22.86 -24.08 3.88
N GLY A 266 -23.47 -23.46 2.86
CA GLY A 266 -23.40 -22.01 2.65
C GLY A 266 -24.16 -21.26 3.74
N LEU A 267 -25.34 -21.74 4.12
CA LEU A 267 -26.10 -21.18 5.25
C LEU A 267 -25.36 -21.35 6.57
N GLU A 268 -24.78 -22.52 6.82
CA GLU A 268 -24.05 -22.77 8.06
C GLU A 268 -22.75 -21.94 8.12
N THR A 269 -22.04 -21.81 7.00
CA THR A 269 -20.86 -20.93 6.90
C THR A 269 -21.22 -19.48 7.24
N LYS A 270 -22.38 -18.98 6.79
CA LYS A 270 -22.85 -17.63 7.17
C LYS A 270 -23.07 -17.48 8.68
N ARG A 271 -23.63 -18.49 9.36
CA ARG A 271 -23.78 -18.47 10.82
C ARG A 271 -22.43 -18.48 11.54
N LEU A 272 -21.48 -19.27 11.04
CA LEU A 272 -20.11 -19.30 11.59
C LEU A 272 -19.43 -17.93 11.42
N ILE A 273 -19.65 -17.26 10.30
CA ILE A 273 -19.19 -15.88 10.05
C ILE A 273 -19.82 -14.90 11.04
N GLU A 274 -21.13 -14.96 11.28
CA GLU A 274 -21.81 -14.11 12.26
C GLU A 274 -21.24 -14.31 13.68
N GLN A 275 -20.94 -15.55 14.08
CA GLN A 275 -20.28 -15.84 15.35
C GLN A 275 -18.85 -15.26 15.43
N ALA A 276 -18.09 -15.35 14.34
CA ALA A 276 -16.76 -14.72 14.26
C ALA A 276 -16.87 -13.20 14.37
N VAL A 277 -17.90 -12.58 13.78
CA VAL A 277 -18.18 -11.13 13.88
C VAL A 277 -18.49 -10.73 15.32
N GLU A 278 -19.32 -11.49 16.05
CA GLU A 278 -19.55 -11.21 17.48
C GLU A 278 -18.27 -11.34 18.30
N GLY A 279 -17.45 -12.35 18.04
CA GLY A 279 -16.14 -12.44 18.67
C GLY A 279 -15.18 -11.29 18.32
N ALA A 280 -15.25 -10.76 17.09
CA ALA A 280 -14.46 -9.62 16.66
C ALA A 280 -14.88 -8.31 17.34
N LYS A 281 -16.17 -8.13 17.63
CA LYS A 281 -16.67 -7.01 18.46
C LYS A 281 -16.12 -7.04 19.89
N GLU A 282 -15.81 -8.23 20.40
CA GLU A 282 -15.15 -8.44 21.70
C GLU A 282 -13.60 -8.36 21.61
N GLY A 283 -13.05 -7.99 20.45
CA GLY A 283 -11.61 -7.80 20.27
C GLY A 283 -10.85 -9.05 19.78
N ARG A 284 -11.51 -10.20 19.56
CA ARG A 284 -10.86 -11.38 18.96
C ARG A 284 -10.88 -11.25 17.44
N LEU A 285 -9.76 -10.83 16.85
CA LEU A 285 -9.68 -10.49 15.43
C LEU A 285 -9.19 -11.63 14.51
N LEU A 286 -8.99 -12.82 15.08
CA LEU A 286 -8.65 -14.08 14.40
C LEU A 286 -9.54 -15.20 14.94
N HIS A 287 -10.25 -15.89 14.05
CA HIS A 287 -11.07 -17.06 14.37
C HIS A 287 -10.83 -18.18 13.38
N LEU A 288 -10.66 -19.39 13.91
CA LEU A 288 -10.44 -20.60 13.14
C LEU A 288 -11.53 -21.61 13.45
N VAL A 289 -12.25 -22.07 12.42
CA VAL A 289 -13.26 -23.11 12.58
C VAL A 289 -12.97 -24.28 11.68
N ASP A 290 -12.75 -25.43 12.28
CA ASP A 290 -12.69 -26.73 11.62
C ASP A 290 -14.11 -27.26 11.45
N VAL A 291 -14.51 -27.50 10.20
CA VAL A 291 -15.89 -27.81 9.82
C VAL A 291 -15.91 -29.18 9.16
N SER A 292 -16.66 -30.11 9.73
CA SER A 292 -16.96 -31.40 9.09
C SER A 292 -18.36 -31.37 8.47
N HIS A 293 -18.50 -31.70 7.19
CA HIS A 293 -19.79 -31.69 6.49
C HIS A 293 -19.83 -32.78 5.41
N GLY A 294 -20.82 -33.68 5.46
CA GLY A 294 -21.03 -34.68 4.40
C GLY A 294 -19.85 -35.63 4.15
N GLY A 295 -19.00 -35.88 5.16
CA GLY A 295 -17.78 -36.68 5.03
C GLY A 295 -16.56 -35.90 4.49
N GLU A 296 -16.74 -34.63 4.14
CA GLU A 296 -15.68 -33.70 3.77
C GLU A 296 -15.28 -32.84 4.97
N ARG A 297 -14.08 -32.24 4.90
CA ARG A 297 -13.56 -31.34 5.92
C ARG A 297 -13.20 -30.00 5.33
N TYR A 298 -13.50 -28.96 6.06
CA TYR A 298 -13.24 -27.57 5.69
C TYR A 298 -12.61 -26.84 6.88
N TYR A 299 -11.97 -25.73 6.56
CA TYR A 299 -11.33 -24.85 7.51
C TYR A 299 -11.72 -23.41 7.18
N LEU A 300 -12.46 -22.76 8.08
CA LEU A 300 -12.87 -21.36 7.95
C LEU A 300 -11.88 -20.47 8.70
N LEU A 301 -11.16 -19.64 7.96
CA LEU A 301 -10.30 -18.59 8.49
C LEU A 301 -11.07 -17.27 8.45
N SER A 302 -11.30 -16.66 9.62
CA SER A 302 -11.82 -15.30 9.74
C SER A 302 -10.77 -14.40 10.38
N ILE A 303 -10.31 -13.37 9.67
CA ILE A 303 -9.18 -12.55 10.12
C ILE A 303 -9.34 -11.08 9.71
N SER A 304 -9.07 -10.16 10.64
CA SER A 304 -9.07 -8.72 10.35
C SER A 304 -7.89 -8.33 9.46
N HIS A 305 -8.16 -7.55 8.42
CA HIS A 305 -7.15 -6.99 7.53
C HIS A 305 -6.23 -5.98 8.26
N ALA A 306 -6.61 -5.53 9.46
CA ALA A 306 -5.71 -4.74 10.31
C ALA A 306 -4.56 -5.57 10.90
N LEU A 307 -4.59 -6.91 10.78
CA LEU A 307 -3.53 -7.81 11.25
C LEU A 307 -2.55 -8.24 10.15
N TYR A 308 -2.85 -7.95 8.87
CA TYR A 308 -2.02 -8.39 7.75
C TYR A 308 -2.14 -7.50 6.51
N ASP A 309 -1.15 -7.58 5.63
CA ASP A 309 -1.21 -7.06 4.27
C ASP A 309 -0.91 -8.17 3.26
N GLY A 310 -0.89 -7.83 1.96
CA GLY A 310 -0.63 -8.81 0.91
C GLY A 310 0.71 -9.53 1.04
N TRP A 311 1.73 -8.90 1.62
CA TRP A 311 3.03 -9.51 1.86
C TRP A 311 3.00 -10.41 3.10
N SER A 312 2.48 -9.91 4.22
CA SER A 312 2.45 -10.67 5.47
C SER A 312 1.48 -11.85 5.41
N LEU A 313 0.48 -11.84 4.53
CA LEU A 313 -0.40 -12.99 4.29
C LEU A 313 0.37 -14.18 3.68
N GLN A 314 1.28 -13.92 2.73
CA GLN A 314 2.14 -14.98 2.19
C GLN A 314 3.07 -15.55 3.28
N ALA A 315 3.65 -14.66 4.09
CA ALA A 315 4.48 -15.06 5.23
C ALA A 315 3.68 -15.87 6.27
N LEU A 316 2.41 -15.49 6.53
CA LEU A 316 1.50 -16.21 7.42
C LEU A 316 1.32 -17.66 6.97
N HIS A 317 0.95 -17.89 5.70
CA HIS A 317 0.78 -19.25 5.17
C HIS A 317 2.08 -20.06 5.20
N ALA A 318 3.20 -19.45 4.83
CA ALA A 318 4.51 -20.10 4.88
C ALA A 318 4.90 -20.51 6.31
N ASN A 319 4.66 -19.64 7.29
CA ASN A 319 4.98 -19.92 8.70
C ASN A 319 4.01 -20.93 9.33
N VAL A 320 2.72 -20.94 8.97
CA VAL A 320 1.78 -22.02 9.35
C VAL A 320 2.30 -23.37 8.85
N GLN A 321 2.78 -23.43 7.60
CA GLN A 321 3.37 -24.66 7.06
C GLN A 321 4.65 -25.07 7.79
N LYS A 322 5.53 -24.12 8.14
CA LYS A 322 6.74 -24.39 8.94
C LYS A 322 6.37 -24.95 10.32
N ALA A 323 5.43 -24.29 11.01
CA ALA A 323 4.94 -24.71 12.32
C ALA A 323 4.32 -26.11 12.27
N TYR A 324 3.53 -26.40 11.22
CA TYR A 324 2.95 -27.73 10.98
C TYR A 324 4.00 -28.83 10.87
N ASN A 325 5.12 -28.52 10.23
CA ASN A 325 6.25 -29.44 10.07
C ASN A 325 7.24 -29.42 11.24
N GLY A 326 6.92 -28.75 12.35
CA GLY A 326 7.78 -28.65 13.53
C GLY A 326 9.06 -27.84 13.30
N GLN A 327 9.07 -26.92 12.33
CA GLN A 327 10.22 -26.06 12.04
C GLN A 327 10.19 -24.79 12.88
N THR A 328 11.37 -24.24 13.16
CA THR A 328 11.52 -22.97 13.88
C THR A 328 11.00 -21.80 13.04
N LEU A 329 10.29 -20.90 13.71
CA LEU A 329 9.77 -19.67 13.11
C LEU A 329 10.74 -18.52 13.38
N ALA A 330 10.84 -17.60 12.43
CA ALA A 330 11.56 -16.35 12.62
C ALA A 330 10.54 -15.23 12.79
N ASN A 331 10.62 -14.51 13.92
CA ASN A 331 9.77 -13.36 14.20
C ASN A 331 10.63 -12.14 14.56
N PRO A 332 11.08 -11.36 13.56
CA PRO A 332 11.81 -10.13 13.81
C PRO A 332 10.93 -9.09 14.50
N SER A 333 11.52 -8.26 15.38
CA SER A 333 10.77 -7.24 16.11
C SER A 333 10.19 -6.16 15.19
N VAL A 334 8.93 -5.80 15.43
CA VAL A 334 8.22 -4.74 14.70
C VAL A 334 8.49 -3.33 15.22
N ARG A 335 9.14 -3.19 16.39
CA ARG A 335 9.28 -1.90 17.10
C ARG A 335 10.04 -0.85 16.29
N MET A 336 11.23 -1.19 15.79
CA MET A 336 12.04 -0.26 14.99
C MET A 336 11.36 0.13 13.66
N PRO A 337 10.81 -0.81 12.84
CA PRO A 337 10.02 -0.46 11.67
C PRO A 337 8.83 0.47 11.98
N LEU A 338 8.11 0.21 13.08
CA LEU A 338 6.99 1.04 13.52
C LEU A 338 7.45 2.44 13.92
N GLU A 339 8.53 2.55 14.68
CA GLU A 339 9.13 3.83 15.04
C GLU A 339 9.56 4.65 13.82
N GLN A 340 10.22 4.01 12.85
CA GLN A 340 10.60 4.65 11.58
C GLN A 340 9.38 5.15 10.81
N LEU A 341 8.32 4.34 10.75
CA LEU A 341 7.07 4.71 10.08
C LEU A 341 6.42 5.93 10.72
N LEU A 342 6.39 6.00 12.05
CA LEU A 342 5.79 7.11 12.78
C LEU A 342 6.59 8.40 12.60
N ASN A 343 7.92 8.29 12.63
CA ASN A 343 8.83 9.42 12.48
C ASN A 343 8.94 9.94 11.04
N ALA A 344 8.42 9.21 10.05
CA ALA A 344 8.36 9.65 8.65
C ALA A 344 7.35 10.80 8.40
N ASN A 345 6.56 11.20 9.41
CA ASN A 345 5.44 12.14 9.28
C ASN A 345 5.77 13.58 9.72
N GLY A 346 6.99 14.04 9.42
CA GLY A 346 7.47 15.36 9.80
C GLY A 346 6.85 16.56 9.05
N PRO A 347 7.30 17.79 9.34
CA PRO A 347 6.83 19.02 8.71
C PRO A 347 6.95 19.01 7.18
N ASP A 348 8.01 18.41 6.64
CA ASP A 348 8.23 18.32 5.19
C ASP A 348 7.20 17.42 4.51
N ALA A 349 6.83 16.29 5.12
CA ALA A 349 5.75 15.43 4.63
C ALA A 349 4.42 16.19 4.61
N THR A 350 4.13 16.93 5.68
CA THR A 350 2.92 17.77 5.76
C THR A 350 2.91 18.85 4.67
N LYS A 351 4.04 19.50 4.41
CA LYS A 351 4.19 20.51 3.36
C LYS A 351 4.00 19.92 1.96
N TYR A 352 4.61 18.75 1.71
CA TYR A 352 4.46 18.03 0.44
C TYR A 352 2.99 17.70 0.19
N TRP A 353 2.33 17.02 1.14
CA TRP A 353 0.94 16.59 0.98
C TRP A 353 -0.03 17.77 0.91
N ARG A 354 0.19 18.85 1.67
CA ARG A 354 -0.61 20.07 1.54
C ARG A 354 -0.54 20.64 0.12
N THR A 355 0.64 20.63 -0.50
CA THR A 355 0.84 21.12 -1.86
C THR A 355 0.20 20.18 -2.88
N ALA A 356 0.48 18.87 -2.80
CA ALA A 356 -0.03 17.86 -3.72
C ALA A 356 -1.57 17.79 -3.72
N LEU A 357 -2.18 17.94 -2.55
CA LEU A 357 -3.63 17.83 -2.34
C LEU A 357 -4.37 19.17 -2.50
N SER A 358 -3.65 20.28 -2.69
CA SER A 358 -4.24 21.62 -2.81
C SER A 358 -5.16 21.72 -4.02
N GLY A 359 -6.40 22.17 -3.80
CA GLY A 359 -7.38 22.34 -4.87
C GLY A 359 -7.82 21.04 -5.55
N LEU A 360 -7.64 19.89 -4.88
CA LEU A 360 -8.01 18.59 -5.46
C LEU A 360 -9.49 18.56 -5.90
N PRO A 361 -9.78 18.17 -7.15
CA PRO A 361 -11.14 18.13 -7.63
C PRO A 361 -11.95 17.10 -6.84
N LYS A 362 -13.13 17.51 -6.35
CA LYS A 362 -14.18 16.55 -5.95
C LYS A 362 -14.70 15.92 -7.24
N SER A 363 -14.54 14.60 -7.35
CA SER A 363 -15.00 13.83 -8.49
C SER A 363 -15.68 12.56 -7.97
N VAL A 364 -16.93 12.37 -8.37
CA VAL A 364 -17.64 11.11 -8.16
C VAL A 364 -17.49 10.33 -9.45
N PHE A 365 -16.90 9.14 -9.36
CA PHE A 365 -16.86 8.25 -10.51
C PHE A 365 -18.32 7.89 -10.87
N PRO A 366 -18.73 7.96 -12.15
CA PRO A 366 -20.10 7.68 -12.55
C PRO A 366 -20.44 6.20 -12.30
N LEU A 367 -20.99 5.93 -11.13
CA LEU A 367 -21.44 4.61 -10.71
C LEU A 367 -22.74 4.27 -11.44
N HIS A 368 -22.82 3.07 -12.01
CA HIS A 368 -24.03 2.60 -12.68
C HIS A 368 -24.81 1.78 -11.67
N ASN A 369 -25.87 2.37 -11.10
CA ASN A 369 -26.70 1.76 -10.06
C ASN A 369 -27.14 0.34 -10.45
N SER A 370 -26.48 -0.68 -9.91
CA SER A 370 -27.02 -2.04 -9.86
C SER A 370 -27.25 -2.44 -8.41
N THR A 371 -28.41 -3.01 -8.15
CA THR A 371 -28.76 -3.65 -6.89
C THR A 371 -28.15 -5.04 -6.87
N SER A 372 -26.91 -5.18 -6.40
CA SER A 372 -26.33 -6.50 -6.11
C SER A 372 -25.83 -6.53 -4.68
N GLU A 373 -26.20 -7.56 -3.93
CA GLU A 373 -25.55 -7.89 -2.66
C GLU A 373 -24.23 -8.62 -2.96
N GLY A 374 -23.13 -8.16 -2.35
CA GLY A 374 -21.80 -8.79 -2.49
C GLY A 374 -20.78 -8.00 -3.33
N VAL A 375 -19.56 -8.54 -3.40
CA VAL A 375 -18.44 -8.03 -4.20
C VAL A 375 -18.33 -8.89 -5.46
N ASN A 376 -18.60 -8.30 -6.62
CA ASN A 376 -18.38 -8.97 -7.91
C ASN A 376 -16.97 -8.65 -8.41
N ARG A 377 -16.23 -9.67 -8.84
CA ARG A 377 -14.90 -9.53 -9.44
C ARG A 377 -14.95 -9.92 -10.91
N PHE A 378 -14.50 -9.01 -11.77
CA PHE A 378 -14.31 -9.27 -13.18
C PHE A 378 -12.83 -9.12 -13.51
N GLU A 379 -12.31 -10.07 -14.27
CA GLU A 379 -10.89 -10.13 -14.62
C GLU A 379 -10.75 -10.27 -16.13
N PHE A 380 -9.79 -9.54 -16.67
CA PHE A 380 -9.42 -9.62 -18.06
C PHE A 380 -7.90 -9.77 -18.15
N THR A 381 -7.44 -10.70 -18.99
CA THR A 381 -6.02 -10.84 -19.29
C THR A 381 -5.71 -9.96 -20.48
N SER A 382 -4.78 -9.00 -20.30
CA SER A 382 -4.32 -8.14 -21.39
C SER A 382 -3.83 -8.99 -22.57
N THR A 383 -4.16 -8.55 -23.78
CA THR A 383 -3.69 -9.15 -25.04
C THR A 383 -2.24 -8.76 -25.33
N ILE A 384 -1.73 -7.72 -24.67
CA ILE A 384 -0.35 -7.28 -24.77
C ILE A 384 0.54 -8.21 -23.92
N PRO A 385 1.55 -8.86 -24.51
CA PRO A 385 2.50 -9.67 -23.76
C PRO A 385 3.26 -8.84 -22.71
N LEU A 386 3.41 -9.39 -21.50
CA LEU A 386 4.14 -8.73 -20.42
C LEU A 386 5.58 -8.33 -20.83
N GLY A 387 6.25 -9.17 -21.62
CA GLY A 387 7.60 -8.90 -22.11
C GLY A 387 7.68 -7.62 -22.96
N ASP A 388 6.66 -7.33 -23.76
CA ASP A 388 6.61 -6.13 -24.59
C ASP A 388 6.33 -4.87 -23.75
N ILE A 389 5.49 -5.01 -22.71
CA ILE A 389 5.24 -3.94 -21.74
C ILE A 389 6.53 -3.62 -20.99
N GLN A 390 7.25 -4.63 -20.53
CA GLN A 390 8.53 -4.47 -19.84
C GLN A 390 9.59 -3.84 -20.76
N ALA A 391 9.70 -4.30 -22.01
CA ALA A 391 10.62 -3.72 -22.99
C ALA A 391 10.33 -2.22 -23.21
N PHE A 392 9.06 -1.86 -23.40
CA PHE A 392 8.65 -0.47 -23.54
C PHE A 392 8.97 0.37 -22.28
N CYS A 393 8.74 -0.17 -21.08
CA CYS A 393 9.07 0.51 -19.83
C CYS A 393 10.58 0.79 -19.73
N ARG A 394 11.43 -0.19 -20.09
CA ARG A 394 12.90 -0.03 -20.15
C ARG A 394 13.32 1.06 -21.13
N GLU A 395 12.80 1.03 -22.35
CA GLU A 395 13.11 2.02 -23.40
C GLU A 395 12.75 3.46 -23.00
N ASN A 396 11.71 3.62 -22.18
CA ASN A 396 11.22 4.93 -21.74
C ASN A 396 11.71 5.33 -20.33
N ASN A 397 12.54 4.51 -19.68
CA ASN A 397 13.05 4.72 -18.31
C ASN A 397 11.94 4.92 -17.26
N ILE A 398 10.88 4.11 -17.33
CA ILE A 398 9.76 4.15 -16.39
C ILE A 398 9.50 2.79 -15.76
N SER A 399 8.80 2.80 -14.62
CA SER A 399 8.32 1.58 -13.98
C SER A 399 7.00 1.07 -14.58
N LEU A 400 6.74 -0.23 -14.44
CA LEU A 400 5.45 -0.82 -14.79
C LEU A 400 4.28 -0.15 -14.04
N GLN A 401 4.50 0.19 -12.77
CA GLN A 401 3.53 0.92 -11.96
C GLN A 401 3.20 2.29 -12.57
N THR A 402 4.20 3.04 -13.02
CA THR A 402 4.01 4.35 -13.66
C THR A 402 3.20 4.23 -14.94
N LEU A 403 3.47 3.23 -15.78
CA LEU A 403 2.69 3.00 -17.00
C LEU A 403 1.23 2.68 -16.66
N GLY A 404 0.99 1.74 -15.73
CA GLY A 404 -0.36 1.37 -15.31
C GLY A 404 -1.14 2.55 -14.69
N GLN A 405 -0.49 3.35 -13.84
CA GLN A 405 -1.09 4.56 -13.26
C GLN A 405 -1.39 5.62 -14.31
N THR A 406 -0.53 5.77 -15.33
CA THR A 406 -0.75 6.72 -16.43
C THR A 406 -1.95 6.30 -17.28
N ALA A 407 -2.03 5.01 -17.65
CA ALA A 407 -3.18 4.46 -18.36
C ALA A 407 -4.47 4.66 -17.56
N TRP A 408 -4.44 4.36 -16.25
CA TRP A 408 -5.58 4.58 -15.37
C TRP A 408 -5.98 6.06 -15.26
N ALA A 409 -5.01 6.98 -15.17
CA ALA A 409 -5.26 8.41 -15.17
C ALA A 409 -5.97 8.87 -16.45
N VAL A 410 -5.57 8.37 -17.61
CA VAL A 410 -6.21 8.66 -18.91
C VAL A 410 -7.65 8.13 -18.94
N VAL A 411 -7.90 6.92 -18.44
CA VAL A 411 -9.25 6.35 -18.34
C VAL A 411 -10.13 7.21 -17.43
N LEU A 412 -9.63 7.59 -16.25
CA LEU A 412 -10.34 8.50 -15.35
C LEU A 412 -10.62 9.85 -15.99
N ALA A 413 -9.63 10.43 -16.67
CA ALA A 413 -9.76 11.72 -17.33
C ALA A 413 -10.86 11.69 -18.40
N THR A 414 -10.92 10.61 -19.17
CA THR A 414 -11.93 10.36 -20.20
C THR A 414 -13.31 10.18 -19.58
N CYS A 415 -13.43 9.33 -18.55
CA CYS A 415 -14.71 9.04 -17.90
C CYS A 415 -15.27 10.25 -17.13
N LEU A 416 -14.40 11.05 -16.51
CA LEU A 416 -14.79 12.24 -15.74
C LEU A 416 -14.86 13.51 -16.60
N ARG A 417 -14.35 13.47 -17.83
CA ARG A 417 -14.14 14.63 -18.73
C ARG A 417 -13.34 15.76 -18.06
N ARG A 418 -12.24 15.40 -17.39
CA ARG A 418 -11.35 16.35 -16.70
C ARG A 418 -9.90 15.93 -16.87
N LEU A 419 -9.00 16.90 -17.03
CA LEU A 419 -7.56 16.63 -17.15
C LEU A 419 -6.88 16.44 -15.79
N ASP A 420 -7.43 17.01 -14.72
CA ASP A 420 -6.91 16.86 -13.36
C ASP A 420 -7.72 15.78 -12.63
N VAL A 421 -7.08 14.64 -12.36
CA VAL A 421 -7.68 13.48 -11.71
C VAL A 421 -6.84 13.02 -10.54
N ALA A 422 -7.49 12.41 -9.55
CA ALA A 422 -6.80 11.83 -8.41
C ALA A 422 -7.41 10.47 -8.03
N PHE A 423 -6.56 9.56 -7.60
CA PHE A 423 -6.94 8.22 -7.18
C PHE A 423 -6.00 7.70 -6.09
N GLY A 424 -6.47 6.72 -5.32
CA GLY A 424 -5.64 6.06 -4.31
C GLY A 424 -4.72 5.02 -4.94
N VAL A 425 -3.50 4.90 -4.42
CA VAL A 425 -2.59 3.77 -4.67
C VAL A 425 -2.20 3.15 -3.33
N VAL A 426 -2.17 1.82 -3.28
CA VAL A 426 -1.65 1.08 -2.13
C VAL A 426 -0.18 0.78 -2.37
N LEU A 427 0.66 1.16 -1.42
CA LEU A 427 2.10 0.93 -1.40
C LEU A 427 2.42 -0.05 -0.28
N SER A 428 3.35 -0.99 -0.49
CA SER A 428 3.72 -1.97 0.54
C SER A 428 4.51 -1.35 1.69
N CYS A 429 5.19 -0.22 1.46
CA CYS A 429 6.06 0.44 2.43
C CYS A 429 7.15 -0.47 3.02
N ARG A 430 7.50 -1.56 2.32
CA ARG A 430 8.56 -2.49 2.69
C ARG A 430 9.82 -2.14 1.92
N ASP A 431 10.53 -1.13 2.42
CA ASP A 431 11.69 -0.56 1.75
C ASP A 431 13.01 -1.22 2.20
N THR A 432 12.97 -2.28 3.01
CA THR A 432 14.17 -3.04 3.41
C THR A 432 13.91 -4.54 3.45
N GLU A 433 14.96 -5.36 3.43
CA GLU A 433 14.85 -6.81 3.61
C GLU A 433 14.26 -7.16 4.98
N GLU A 434 14.67 -6.43 6.03
CA GLU A 434 14.10 -6.64 7.37
C GLU A 434 12.59 -6.41 7.35
N THR A 435 12.13 -5.33 6.71
CA THR A 435 10.68 -5.08 6.57
C THR A 435 10.00 -6.06 5.63
N SER A 436 10.70 -6.73 4.72
CA SER A 436 10.12 -7.69 3.77
C SER A 436 9.76 -9.02 4.43
N GLU A 437 10.45 -9.40 5.50
CA GLU A 437 10.21 -10.64 6.25
C GLU A 437 9.20 -10.50 7.40
N LEU A 438 8.79 -9.26 7.74
CA LEU A 438 7.89 -9.01 8.85
C LEU A 438 6.47 -9.50 8.57
N MET A 439 5.94 -10.31 9.48
CA MET A 439 4.52 -10.64 9.52
C MET A 439 3.73 -9.53 10.22
N PHE A 440 3.70 -8.35 9.60
CA PHE A 440 3.06 -7.15 10.15
C PHE A 440 2.59 -6.25 9.00
N PRO A 441 1.39 -5.63 9.07
CA PRO A 441 0.88 -4.77 8.00
C PRO A 441 1.64 -3.44 7.97
N LEU A 442 2.44 -3.24 6.93
CA LEU A 442 3.20 -2.00 6.71
C LEU A 442 2.62 -1.14 5.58
N MET A 443 1.77 -1.74 4.73
CA MET A 443 1.23 -1.05 3.57
C MET A 443 0.52 0.25 3.95
N ASN A 444 0.50 1.22 3.02
CA ASN A 444 -0.23 2.46 3.18
C ASN A 444 -0.95 2.84 1.89
N THR A 445 -2.04 3.59 2.01
CA THR A 445 -2.76 4.15 0.86
C THR A 445 -2.46 5.63 0.75
N VAL A 446 -1.93 6.04 -0.40
CA VAL A 446 -1.60 7.43 -0.70
C VAL A 446 -2.30 7.90 -1.97
N VAL A 447 -2.39 9.22 -2.16
CA VAL A 447 -3.09 9.80 -3.31
C VAL A 447 -2.10 10.06 -4.45
N VAL A 448 -2.41 9.55 -5.64
CA VAL A 448 -1.78 9.98 -6.88
C VAL A 448 -2.67 11.04 -7.52
N ARG A 449 -2.10 12.22 -7.79
CA ARG A 449 -2.74 13.26 -8.60
C ARG A 449 -2.06 13.30 -9.96
N ALA A 450 -2.84 13.12 -11.02
CA ALA A 450 -2.38 13.17 -12.39
C ALA A 450 -3.07 14.32 -13.12
N VAL A 451 -2.27 15.24 -13.65
CA VAL A 451 -2.74 16.29 -14.56
C VAL A 451 -2.34 15.87 -15.96
N ILE A 452 -3.30 15.61 -16.84
CA ILE A 452 -3.06 15.17 -18.20
C ILE A 452 -2.60 16.36 -19.05
N HIS A 453 -1.34 16.34 -19.51
CA HIS A 453 -0.77 17.42 -20.34
C HIS A 453 0.41 16.94 -21.19
N GLY A 454 0.78 17.77 -22.17
CA GLY A 454 1.96 17.53 -23.03
C GLY A 454 1.78 16.35 -23.98
N ASP A 455 2.90 15.76 -24.38
CA ASP A 455 2.94 14.54 -25.18
C ASP A 455 3.05 13.28 -24.30
N ARG A 456 2.94 12.12 -24.93
CA ARG A 456 3.07 10.80 -24.28
C ARG A 456 4.33 10.66 -23.45
N LYS A 457 5.49 11.05 -23.99
CA LYS A 457 6.79 10.90 -23.32
C LYS A 457 6.91 11.84 -22.12
N GLY A 458 6.43 13.08 -22.26
CA GLY A 458 6.34 14.07 -21.20
C GLY A 458 5.42 13.60 -20.07
N MET A 459 4.26 13.05 -20.40
CA MET A 459 3.31 12.53 -19.42
C MET A 459 3.89 11.36 -18.61
N LEU A 460 4.53 10.39 -19.29
CA LEU A 460 5.16 9.25 -18.60
C LEU A 460 6.31 9.69 -17.69
N ARG A 461 7.12 10.66 -18.14
CA ARG A 461 8.19 11.24 -17.31
C ARG A 461 7.62 11.97 -16.09
N TYR A 462 6.61 12.83 -16.28
CA TYR A 462 5.92 13.54 -15.21
C TYR A 462 5.37 12.56 -14.15
N MET A 463 4.71 11.48 -14.59
CA MET A 463 4.18 10.47 -13.68
C MET A 463 5.28 9.68 -12.95
N GLN A 464 6.41 9.39 -13.62
CA GLN A 464 7.57 8.76 -12.97
C GLN A 464 8.19 9.67 -11.90
N GLU A 465 8.38 10.95 -12.21
CA GLU A 465 8.92 11.95 -11.28
C GLU A 465 7.99 12.17 -10.08
N SER A 466 6.68 12.26 -10.32
CA SER A 466 5.66 12.36 -9.27
C SER A 466 5.67 11.14 -8.34
N SER A 467 5.77 9.93 -8.90
CA SER A 467 5.88 8.68 -8.12
C SER A 467 7.14 8.66 -7.24
N ASN A 468 8.29 9.09 -7.77
CA ASN A 468 9.54 9.19 -7.02
C ASN A 468 9.44 10.19 -5.85
N ALA A 469 8.83 11.36 -6.09
CA ALA A 469 8.65 12.39 -5.07
C ALA A 469 7.72 11.91 -3.95
N MET A 470 6.61 11.27 -4.33
CA MET A 470 5.62 10.70 -3.41
C MET A 470 6.23 9.63 -2.50
N ARG A 471 7.13 8.78 -3.01
CA ARG A 471 7.75 7.69 -2.22
C ARG A 471 8.47 8.20 -0.96
N ALA A 472 9.05 9.38 -1.00
CA ALA A 472 9.69 9.99 0.18
C ALA A 472 8.73 10.25 1.34
N TYR A 473 7.44 10.36 1.04
CA TYR A 473 6.39 10.71 2.01
C TYR A 473 5.27 9.65 2.03
N GLN A 474 5.59 8.42 1.63
CA GLN A 474 4.62 7.33 1.47
C GLN A 474 3.98 6.83 2.78
N HIS A 475 4.60 7.12 3.92
CA HIS A 475 4.09 6.73 5.24
C HIS A 475 3.07 7.73 5.82
N PHE A 476 2.73 8.79 5.07
CA PHE A 476 1.83 9.83 5.55
C PHE A 476 0.40 9.30 5.79
N PRO A 477 -0.22 9.61 6.95
CA PRO A 477 -1.55 9.12 7.26
C PRO A 477 -2.62 9.60 6.30
N LEU A 478 -3.43 8.66 5.78
CA LEU A 478 -4.56 9.00 4.92
C LEU A 478 -5.56 9.93 5.63
N ARG A 479 -5.79 9.77 6.94
CA ARG A 479 -6.64 10.67 7.75
C ARG A 479 -6.14 12.11 7.69
N LYS A 480 -4.83 12.33 7.85
CA LYS A 480 -4.19 13.65 7.77
C LYS A 480 -4.25 14.21 6.34
N ALA A 481 -4.01 13.37 5.34
CA ALA A 481 -4.17 13.75 3.93
C ALA A 481 -5.60 14.21 3.61
N GLN A 482 -6.62 13.47 4.08
CA GLN A 482 -8.03 13.83 3.92
C GLN A 482 -8.37 15.16 4.59
N ALA A 483 -7.82 15.42 5.79
CA ALA A 483 -7.98 16.69 6.49
C ALA A 483 -7.34 17.85 5.71
N LEU A 484 -6.10 17.68 5.21
CA LEU A 484 -5.41 18.67 4.39
C LEU A 484 -6.14 18.98 3.08
N ALA A 485 -6.84 18.00 2.52
CA ALA A 485 -7.67 18.18 1.32
C ALA A 485 -9.03 18.84 1.59
N GLY A 486 -9.33 19.22 2.85
CA GLY A 486 -10.63 19.80 3.24
C GLY A 486 -11.80 18.83 3.11
N ARG A 487 -11.56 17.51 3.24
CA ARG A 487 -12.56 16.45 3.07
C ARG A 487 -13.08 15.85 4.38
N GLN A 488 -12.85 16.49 5.52
CA GLN A 488 -13.54 16.11 6.77
C GLN A 488 -15.02 16.53 6.67
N GLY A 489 -15.94 15.55 6.69
CA GLY A 489 -17.38 15.81 6.86
C GLY A 489 -18.33 15.32 5.76
N GLU A 490 -17.85 14.79 4.63
CA GLU A 490 -18.71 14.21 3.57
C GLU A 490 -18.30 12.76 3.28
N ARG A 491 -18.42 11.88 4.27
CA ARG A 491 -18.46 10.43 4.01
C ARG A 491 -19.92 10.06 3.76
N GLY A 492 -20.19 9.35 2.67
CA GLY A 492 -21.50 9.24 2.05
C GLY A 492 -22.62 8.81 3.01
N GLY A 493 -23.44 9.77 3.43
CA GLY A 493 -24.74 9.53 4.04
C GLY A 493 -25.70 8.99 2.98
N ALA A 494 -25.96 7.69 3.01
CA ALA A 494 -27.27 7.20 2.61
C ALA A 494 -28.27 7.69 3.68
N GLY A 495 -29.37 8.29 3.24
CA GLY A 495 -30.18 9.19 4.05
C GLY A 495 -30.80 8.57 5.30
N GLY A 496 -30.69 9.30 6.40
CA GLY A 496 -31.59 9.22 7.55
C GLY A 496 -32.13 10.62 7.79
N GLY A 497 -33.36 10.88 7.35
CA GLY A 497 -34.04 12.15 7.59
C GLY A 497 -34.22 12.38 9.09
N GLY A 498 -33.52 13.36 9.63
CA GLY A 498 -33.81 13.90 10.96
C GLY A 498 -35.13 14.66 10.90
N GLY A 499 -36.17 14.05 11.45
CA GLY A 499 -37.44 14.72 11.71
C GLY A 499 -37.26 15.80 12.77
N GLU A 500 -37.64 17.03 12.41
CA GLU A 500 -37.79 18.14 13.34
C GLU A 500 -38.86 17.80 14.40
N SER A 501 -38.45 17.62 15.66
CA SER A 501 -39.35 17.72 16.80
C SER A 501 -39.41 19.17 17.27
N ARG A 502 -40.40 19.90 16.74
CA ARG A 502 -40.83 21.17 17.33
C ARG A 502 -41.55 20.90 18.65
N GLY A 503 -40.99 21.45 19.73
CA GLY A 503 -41.69 21.64 21.00
C GLY A 503 -42.66 22.83 20.96
N GLY A 504 -43.74 22.69 21.73
CA GLY A 504 -44.81 23.67 21.95
C GLY A 504 -46.14 22.92 21.86
N GLY A 505 -46.94 22.73 22.89
CA GLY A 505 -47.14 23.51 24.11
C GLY A 505 -48.67 23.57 24.29
N VAL A 506 -49.12 23.14 25.47
CA VAL A 506 -50.52 22.97 25.94
C VAL A 506 -51.20 21.67 25.52
#